data_AF-A0A7R9KV22-F1
#
_entry.id   AF-A0A7R9KV22-F1
#
_cell.length_a   1.000
_cell.length_b   1.000
_cell.length_c   1.000
_cell.angle_alpha   90.00
_cell.angle_beta   90.00
_cell.angle_gamma   90.00
#
_symmetry.space_group_name_H-M   'P 1'
#
loop_
_entity.id
_entity.type
_entity.pdbx_description
1 polymer ?
#
loop_
_entity_poly.entity_id
_entity_poly.type
_entity_poly.pdbx_seq_one_letter_code
_entity_poly.pdbx_strand_id
1 'polypeptide(L)'
;MGVSKMSAKRGRKGGGGKIMKHDLNRGQRIGVGRQRMVWPGLNAPVLLGRQTLRLKSLGKDEMFDQNLATARSRMKRFSAAKVHPLERGWSGTKMGGRWIGPPDPVYGEEFVGFDTKVLALKPIFKMTAIFGKHKRYYCLSVTGNVNGLAGYAVGKHIDSKTALIKSKNKAAQRLQYMNLYEGNSLYHNFYSKFWATELFVRKMPKGYGVRAHRCVTAICEALGLTDIHCKVEGANKNYLHITRAFFNGLQNQKTYQQMADEKGLNVVELVGDYDYPKVLAKPTNKCRTDEEISADEILDYDMFIYNGRVIQPAKQKPLYYTKDKGWETYTKKWQYKQSQQLSRIQLIAEYGSLESYITQMDRQRLKDKRVKALDGMSLETSDGTATTDDNEVHT
;
A
#
# COMPACT_ATOMS: atom_id res chain seq x y z
N MET A 1 -3.40 36.84 33.12
CA MET A 1 -3.92 36.06 34.27
C MET A 1 -3.18 34.72 34.39
N GLY A 2 -2.36 34.56 35.42
CA GLY A 2 -1.64 33.31 35.70
C GLY A 2 -2.60 32.29 36.30
N VAL A 3 -2.92 31.23 35.56
CA VAL A 3 -3.68 30.11 36.11
C VAL A 3 -2.82 29.37 37.14
N SER A 4 -3.40 28.99 38.28
CA SER A 4 -2.71 28.21 39.32
C SER A 4 -2.11 26.92 38.75
N LYS A 5 -1.00 26.44 39.33
CA LYS A 5 -0.37 25.17 38.93
C LYS A 5 -1.37 24.00 38.97
N MET A 6 -2.31 24.03 39.90
CA MET A 6 -3.38 23.04 40.05
C MET A 6 -4.32 23.01 38.83
N SER A 7 -4.78 24.18 38.37
CA SER A 7 -5.66 24.29 37.21
C SER A 7 -4.93 23.97 35.89
N ALA A 8 -3.64 24.28 35.78
CA ALA A 8 -2.81 23.89 34.64
C ALA A 8 -2.67 22.36 34.50
N LYS A 9 -2.49 21.63 35.62
CA LYS A 9 -2.41 20.16 35.63
C LYS A 9 -3.68 19.48 35.09
N ARG A 10 -4.84 20.14 35.18
CA ARG A 10 -6.14 19.62 34.70
C ARG A 10 -6.52 20.14 33.30
N GLY A 11 -5.64 20.84 32.61
CA GLY A 11 -5.91 21.36 31.26
C GLY A 11 -6.92 22.50 31.21
N ARG A 12 -7.18 23.19 32.34
CA ARG A 12 -8.12 24.33 32.42
C ARG A 12 -7.55 25.64 31.87
N LYS A 13 -6.25 25.66 31.51
CA LYS A 13 -5.59 26.81 30.88
C LYS A 13 -5.55 26.60 29.37
N GLY A 14 -6.14 27.52 28.61
CA GLY A 14 -6.00 27.58 27.15
C GLY A 14 -4.54 27.73 26.72
N GLY A 15 -4.18 27.14 25.56
CA GLY A 15 -2.82 27.22 25.02
C GLY A 15 -2.47 28.57 24.38
N GLY A 16 -3.48 29.36 24.01
CA GLY A 16 -3.30 30.70 23.44
C GLY A 16 -2.78 31.70 24.48
N GLY A 17 -1.87 32.59 24.05
CA GLY A 17 -1.35 33.66 24.91
C GLY A 17 -0.46 33.16 26.06
N LYS A 18 0.23 32.02 25.89
CA LYS A 18 1.16 31.52 26.91
C LYS A 18 2.29 32.55 27.11
N ILE A 19 2.35 33.13 28.31
CA ILE A 19 3.43 34.03 28.72
C ILE A 19 4.76 33.25 28.64
N MET A 20 5.68 33.73 27.81
CA MET A 20 7.02 33.17 27.71
C MET A 20 7.93 33.82 28.75
N LYS A 21 8.80 33.01 29.35
CA LYS A 21 9.89 33.55 30.16
C LYS A 21 10.93 34.12 29.20
N HIS A 22 11.25 35.40 29.37
CA HIS A 22 12.33 36.05 28.64
C HIS A 22 13.57 36.11 29.54
N ASP A 23 14.72 35.79 28.97
CA ASP A 23 16.00 36.04 29.62
C ASP A 23 16.42 37.47 29.31
N LEU A 24 16.43 38.34 30.33
CA LEU A 24 16.77 39.75 30.21
C LEU A 24 18.28 39.98 30.11
N ASN A 25 19.10 38.99 30.49
CA ASN A 25 20.55 39.08 30.47
C ASN A 25 21.12 38.81 29.07
N ARG A 26 20.35 38.10 28.22
CA ARG A 26 20.74 37.79 26.85
C ARG A 26 20.83 39.06 25.99
N GLY A 27 22.02 39.34 25.47
CA GLY A 27 22.30 40.54 24.65
C GLY A 27 22.70 41.78 25.46
N GLN A 28 22.93 41.65 26.77
CA GLN A 28 23.61 42.67 27.57
C GLN A 28 25.13 42.41 27.57
N ARG A 29 25.93 43.46 27.50
CA ARG A 29 27.39 43.39 27.65
C ARG A 29 27.79 44.13 28.92
N ILE A 30 28.75 43.56 29.65
CA ILE A 30 29.29 44.18 30.85
C ILE A 30 29.93 45.52 30.47
N GLY A 31 29.71 46.55 31.29
CA GLY A 31 30.18 47.91 31.03
C GLY A 31 29.37 48.70 29.99
N VAL A 32 28.28 48.15 29.45
CA VAL A 32 27.37 48.88 28.54
C VAL A 32 26.10 49.26 29.28
N GLY A 33 25.95 50.56 29.56
CA GLY A 33 24.80 51.13 30.26
C GLY A 33 23.93 52.03 29.39
N ARG A 34 22.92 52.65 30.00
CA ARG A 34 22.08 53.68 29.35
C ARG A 34 22.92 54.88 28.92
N GLN A 35 23.86 55.29 29.77
CA GLN A 35 24.93 56.19 29.37
C GLN A 35 26.04 55.34 28.75
N ARG A 36 26.44 55.70 27.55
CA ARG A 36 27.55 55.03 26.89
C ARG A 36 28.84 55.61 27.43
N MET A 37 29.60 54.75 28.08
CA MET A 37 30.89 55.10 28.62
C MET A 37 31.87 54.04 28.18
N VAL A 38 33.06 54.43 27.75
CA VAL A 38 34.20 53.53 27.57
C VAL A 38 34.84 53.35 28.94
N TRP A 39 34.78 52.12 29.42
CA TRP A 39 35.38 51.62 30.64
C TRP A 39 36.59 50.75 30.25
N PRO A 40 37.82 51.29 30.33
CA PRO A 40 39.03 50.53 30.06
C PRO A 40 39.11 49.30 30.98
N GLY A 41 39.28 48.11 30.40
CA GLY A 41 39.28 46.83 31.13
C GLY A 41 37.90 46.17 31.29
N LEU A 42 36.81 46.83 30.93
CA LEU A 42 35.44 46.27 30.99
C LEU A 42 34.82 46.13 29.59
N ASN A 43 34.62 47.24 28.88
CA ASN A 43 34.00 47.24 27.54
C ASN A 43 34.94 47.70 26.42
N ALA A 44 36.13 48.18 26.78
CA ALA A 44 37.21 48.54 25.89
C ALA A 44 38.53 48.01 26.46
N PRO A 45 39.55 47.73 25.61
CA PRO A 45 40.87 47.34 26.10
C PRO A 45 41.49 48.47 26.94
N VAL A 46 42.41 48.12 27.85
CA VAL A 46 43.11 49.10 28.69
C VAL A 46 44.09 49.94 27.87
N LEU A 47 44.67 49.35 26.82
CA LEU A 47 45.58 49.98 25.88
C LEU A 47 44.97 50.03 24.49
N LEU A 48 45.08 51.17 23.82
CA LEU A 48 44.82 51.31 22.39
C LEU A 48 46.13 51.71 21.70
N GLY A 49 46.80 50.74 21.07
CA GLY A 49 48.16 50.93 20.57
C GLY A 49 49.15 51.21 21.71
N ARG A 50 49.82 52.37 21.70
CA ARG A 50 50.76 52.81 22.75
C ARG A 50 50.12 53.68 23.85
N GLN A 51 48.83 54.01 23.74
CA GLN A 51 48.16 54.91 24.66
C GLN A 51 47.27 54.16 25.66
N THR A 52 47.29 54.60 26.92
CA THR A 52 46.34 54.14 27.95
C THR A 52 44.98 54.79 27.70
N LEU A 53 43.95 53.98 27.50
CA LEU A 53 42.59 54.47 27.38
C LEU A 53 42.11 54.96 28.75
N ARG A 54 41.53 56.16 28.78
CA ARG A 54 40.89 56.72 29.97
C ARG A 54 39.38 56.57 29.88
N LEU A 55 38.72 56.69 31.02
CA LEU A 55 37.26 56.74 31.09
C LEU A 55 36.73 57.87 30.19
N LYS A 56 35.82 57.53 29.27
CA LYS A 56 35.28 58.51 28.31
C LYS A 56 33.79 58.29 28.10
N SER A 57 32.98 59.34 28.19
CA SER A 57 31.59 59.28 27.75
C SER A 57 31.53 59.29 26.22
N LEU A 58 30.75 58.38 25.66
CA LEU A 58 30.36 58.40 24.26
C LEU A 58 29.02 59.13 24.16
N GLY A 59 28.85 59.92 23.10
CA GLY A 59 27.59 60.56 22.77
C GLY A 59 26.47 59.55 22.50
N LYS A 60 25.25 60.06 22.32
CA LYS A 60 24.13 59.24 21.83
C LYS A 60 24.46 58.76 20.42
N ASP A 61 24.29 57.47 20.19
CA ASP A 61 24.59 56.85 18.91
C ASP A 61 23.39 56.01 18.50
N GLU A 62 22.52 56.63 17.71
CA GLU A 62 21.19 56.13 17.38
C GLU A 62 21.24 54.78 16.66
N MET A 63 22.27 54.56 15.84
CA MET A 63 22.48 53.31 15.10
C MET A 63 22.62 52.10 16.03
N PHE A 64 23.42 52.21 17.10
CA PHE A 64 23.55 51.12 18.05
C PHE A 64 22.29 50.95 18.92
N ASP A 65 21.59 52.02 19.28
CA ASP A 65 20.34 51.89 20.05
C ASP A 65 19.26 51.20 19.20
N GLN A 66 19.20 51.52 17.90
CA GLN A 66 18.38 50.82 16.92
C GLN A 66 18.81 49.34 16.79
N ASN A 67 20.10 49.05 16.66
CA ASN A 67 20.61 47.66 16.59
C ASN A 67 20.30 46.86 17.87
N LEU A 68 20.40 47.49 19.04
CA LEU A 68 20.05 46.87 20.31
C LEU A 68 18.53 46.65 20.41
N ALA A 69 17.73 47.59 19.93
CA ALA A 69 16.28 47.47 19.87
C ALA A 69 15.81 46.40 18.88
N THR A 70 16.41 46.30 17.69
CA THR A 70 16.11 45.26 16.70
C THR A 70 16.53 43.89 17.22
N ALA A 71 17.72 43.76 17.83
CA ALA A 71 18.15 42.53 18.49
C ALA A 71 17.16 42.09 19.58
N ARG A 72 16.74 43.01 20.46
CA ARG A 72 15.71 42.75 21.48
C ARG A 72 14.36 42.37 20.89
N SER A 73 13.96 43.00 19.79
CA SER A 73 12.67 42.78 19.13
C SER A 73 12.61 41.44 18.40
N ARG A 74 13.72 41.03 17.76
CA ARG A 74 13.88 39.71 17.14
C ARG A 74 13.70 38.59 18.17
N MET A 75 14.10 38.82 19.41
CA MET A 75 13.95 37.86 20.52
C MET A 75 12.52 37.79 21.10
N LYS A 76 11.65 38.78 20.83
CA LYS A 76 10.30 38.85 21.42
C LYS A 76 9.24 38.05 20.66
N ARG A 77 9.44 37.75 19.37
CA ARG A 77 8.41 37.09 18.54
C ARG A 77 8.43 35.58 18.73
N PHE A 78 7.43 35.05 19.42
CA PHE A 78 7.14 33.61 19.38
C PHE A 78 6.61 33.24 17.99
N SER A 79 7.43 32.55 17.21
CA SER A 79 6.96 31.82 16.04
C SER A 79 6.69 30.38 16.46
N ALA A 80 5.47 29.87 16.22
CA ALA A 80 5.28 28.43 16.22
C ALA A 80 6.27 27.83 15.21
N ALA A 81 6.98 26.77 15.60
CA ALA A 81 7.91 26.11 14.69
C ALA A 81 7.12 25.56 13.49
N LYS A 82 7.30 26.16 12.32
CA LYS A 82 6.81 25.61 11.06
C LYS A 82 7.78 24.50 10.67
N VAL A 83 7.27 23.29 10.54
CA VAL A 83 8.05 22.17 10.00
C VAL A 83 8.13 22.36 8.49
N HIS A 84 9.33 22.21 7.92
CA HIS A 84 9.51 22.28 6.48
C HIS A 84 8.65 21.19 5.79
N PRO A 85 8.02 21.45 4.63
CA PRO A 85 7.17 20.46 3.97
C PRO A 85 7.84 19.10 3.71
N LEU A 86 9.14 19.06 3.46
CA LEU A 86 9.91 17.82 3.25
C LEU A 86 10.15 17.01 4.54
N GLU A 87 10.18 17.66 5.69
CA GLU A 87 10.38 16.99 7.00
C GLU A 87 9.06 16.56 7.65
N ARG A 88 7.94 16.98 7.07
CA ARG A 88 6.61 16.68 7.59
C ARG A 88 6.26 15.22 7.27
N GLY A 89 5.61 14.56 8.23
CA GLY A 89 4.99 13.25 8.00
C GLY A 89 3.66 13.33 7.23
N TRP A 90 2.69 12.50 7.58
CA TRP A 90 1.44 12.43 6.81
C TRP A 90 0.61 13.73 6.84
N SER A 91 0.57 14.44 7.97
CA SER A 91 -0.33 15.60 8.13
C SER A 91 0.19 16.67 9.09
N GLY A 92 0.30 17.91 8.60
CA GLY A 92 0.64 19.11 9.36
C GLY A 92 1.80 18.90 10.33
N THR A 93 1.57 19.24 11.61
CA THR A 93 2.53 19.10 12.71
C THR A 93 2.48 17.74 13.41
N LYS A 94 1.70 16.77 12.90
CA LYS A 94 1.59 15.46 13.53
C LYS A 94 2.85 14.63 13.27
N MET A 95 3.22 13.83 14.26
CA MET A 95 4.43 12.99 14.18
C MET A 95 4.27 11.74 13.30
N GLY A 96 3.05 11.29 13.01
CA GLY A 96 2.83 10.09 12.19
C GLY A 96 3.44 10.24 10.80
N GLY A 97 4.26 9.28 10.41
CA GLY A 97 5.02 9.25 9.16
C GLY A 97 6.35 9.99 9.19
N ARG A 98 6.78 10.57 10.32
CA ARG A 98 8.06 11.28 10.45
C ARG A 98 9.18 10.35 10.91
N TRP A 99 10.38 10.56 10.36
CA TRP A 99 11.64 9.97 10.83
C TRP A 99 12.13 10.68 12.10
N ILE A 100 12.53 9.92 13.12
CA ILE A 100 13.07 10.45 14.38
C ILE A 100 14.60 10.35 14.41
N GLY A 101 15.19 9.43 13.65
CA GLY A 101 16.59 9.05 13.75
C GLY A 101 16.80 7.69 14.44
N PRO A 102 18.06 7.28 14.58
CA PRO A 102 18.45 5.99 15.13
C PRO A 102 18.05 5.84 16.61
N PRO A 103 17.87 4.60 17.09
CA PRO A 103 17.72 4.32 18.51
C PRO A 103 18.95 4.75 19.32
N ASP A 104 18.75 5.00 20.61
CA ASP A 104 19.86 5.42 21.48
C ASP A 104 20.83 4.24 21.68
N PRO A 105 22.15 4.49 21.77
CA PRO A 105 23.15 3.43 21.93
C PRO A 105 22.96 2.69 23.26
N VAL A 106 23.25 1.39 23.25
CA VAL A 106 23.15 0.51 24.42
C VAL A 106 24.54 -0.06 24.69
N TYR A 107 25.06 0.13 25.91
CA TYR A 107 26.42 -0.30 26.31
C TYR A 107 27.56 0.17 25.38
N GLY A 108 27.38 1.32 24.70
CA GLY A 108 28.36 1.86 23.76
C GLY A 108 28.25 1.31 22.34
N GLU A 109 27.33 0.37 22.09
CA GLU A 109 27.01 -0.08 20.73
C GLU A 109 26.01 0.88 20.07
N GLU A 110 26.41 1.45 18.95
CA GLU A 110 25.56 2.31 18.12
C GLU A 110 24.82 1.49 17.07
N PHE A 111 23.55 1.84 16.85
CA PHE A 111 22.73 1.22 15.80
C PHE A 111 22.99 1.90 14.46
N VAL A 112 24.11 1.55 13.83
CA VAL A 112 24.50 2.07 12.51
C VAL A 112 23.52 1.59 11.44
N GLY A 113 23.04 2.52 10.61
CA GLY A 113 22.12 2.22 9.50
C GLY A 113 20.66 1.99 9.90
N PHE A 114 20.31 2.10 11.19
CA PHE A 114 18.91 2.04 11.62
C PHE A 114 18.27 3.42 11.65
N ASP A 115 17.04 3.52 11.14
CA ASP A 115 16.20 4.68 11.36
C ASP A 115 14.84 4.26 11.93
N THR A 116 14.21 5.18 12.64
CA THR A 116 12.93 4.97 13.32
C THR A 116 11.86 5.88 12.76
N LYS A 117 10.79 5.26 12.24
CA LYS A 117 9.60 5.94 11.74
C LYS A 117 8.43 5.82 12.71
N VAL A 118 7.73 6.93 12.96
CA VAL A 118 6.55 6.93 13.85
C VAL A 118 5.30 6.52 13.08
N LEU A 119 4.58 5.51 13.55
CA LEU A 119 3.29 5.12 12.97
C LEU A 119 2.13 5.87 13.63
N ALA A 120 2.12 5.96 14.96
CA ALA A 120 1.05 6.65 15.66
C ALA A 120 1.57 7.30 16.94
N LEU A 121 1.23 8.58 17.13
CA LEU A 121 1.38 9.27 18.41
C LEU A 121 0.02 9.85 18.79
N LYS A 122 -0.59 9.34 19.85
CA LYS A 122 -1.91 9.80 20.32
C LYS A 122 -1.97 9.93 21.84
N PRO A 123 -2.69 10.93 22.37
CA PRO A 123 -2.99 10.97 23.80
C PRO A 123 -4.02 9.90 24.15
N ILE A 124 -3.79 9.22 25.27
CA ILE A 124 -4.69 8.29 25.92
C ILE A 124 -4.95 8.78 27.35
N PHE A 125 -6.05 8.34 27.96
CA PHE A 125 -6.42 8.75 29.31
C PHE A 125 -6.64 7.53 30.18
N LYS A 126 -6.16 7.59 31.43
CA LYS A 126 -6.41 6.59 32.47
C LYS A 126 -7.12 7.29 33.63
N MET A 127 -8.21 6.72 34.13
CA MET A 127 -8.85 7.20 35.36
C MET A 127 -8.00 6.76 36.57
N THR A 128 -7.73 7.69 37.48
CA THR A 128 -6.92 7.46 38.69
C THR A 128 -7.62 8.11 39.87
N ALA A 129 -7.61 7.48 41.05
CA ALA A 129 -8.30 8.01 42.24
C ALA A 129 -7.86 9.46 42.58
N ILE A 130 -6.56 9.72 42.57
CA ILE A 130 -5.99 11.03 42.97
C ILE A 130 -6.15 12.09 41.88
N PHE A 131 -5.82 11.73 40.63
CA PHE A 131 -5.71 12.70 39.53
C PHE A 131 -6.96 12.77 38.64
N GLY A 132 -7.94 11.89 38.83
CA GLY A 132 -9.06 11.71 37.91
C GLY A 132 -8.57 11.28 36.53
N LYS A 133 -8.98 12.01 35.48
CA LYS A 133 -8.60 11.75 34.09
C LYS A 133 -7.13 12.10 33.83
N HIS A 134 -6.25 11.12 34.00
CA HIS A 134 -4.81 11.28 33.85
C HIS A 134 -4.36 11.01 32.40
N LYS A 135 -3.80 12.05 31.75
CA LYS A 135 -3.33 11.97 30.36
C LYS A 135 -1.97 11.28 30.25
N ARG A 136 -1.84 10.40 29.26
CA ARG A 136 -0.58 9.78 28.82
C ARG A 136 -0.51 9.82 27.29
N TYR A 137 0.66 9.67 26.72
CA TYR A 137 0.87 9.49 25.30
C TYR A 137 1.15 8.03 25.00
N TYR A 138 0.49 7.54 23.95
CA TYR A 138 0.76 6.28 23.29
C TYR A 138 1.55 6.59 22.03
N CYS A 139 2.71 5.96 21.88
CA CYS A 139 3.52 5.98 20.69
C CYS A 139 3.65 4.55 20.14
N LEU A 140 3.48 4.40 18.84
CA LEU A 140 3.85 3.21 18.06
C LEU A 140 4.88 3.65 17.03
N SER A 141 6.04 3.01 17.04
CA SER A 141 7.14 3.25 16.12
C SER A 141 7.67 1.95 15.53
N VAL A 142 8.30 2.07 14.36
CA VAL A 142 9.04 0.99 13.71
C VAL A 142 10.46 1.47 13.50
N THR A 143 11.41 0.60 13.79
CA THR A 143 12.84 0.81 13.60
C THR A 143 13.33 -0.25 12.64
N GLY A 144 14.12 0.12 11.62
CA GLY A 144 14.64 -0.83 10.64
C GLY A 144 15.87 -0.31 9.92
N ASN A 145 16.60 -1.21 9.29
CA ASN A 145 17.88 -0.94 8.61
C ASN A 145 17.79 -0.99 7.08
N VAL A 146 16.58 -0.98 6.52
CA VAL A 146 16.34 -1.06 5.05
C VAL A 146 16.83 -2.37 4.40
N ASN A 147 17.41 -3.29 5.17
CA ASN A 147 17.98 -4.55 4.70
C ASN A 147 17.22 -5.76 5.28
N GLY A 148 15.89 -5.65 5.36
CA GLY A 148 15.03 -6.73 5.85
C GLY A 148 15.00 -6.91 7.37
N LEU A 149 15.79 -6.17 8.16
CA LEU A 149 15.73 -6.22 9.62
C LEU A 149 14.91 -5.04 10.14
N ALA A 150 13.76 -5.34 10.76
CA ALA A 150 12.94 -4.32 11.38
C ALA A 150 12.23 -4.82 12.64
N GLY A 151 11.87 -3.89 13.51
CA GLY A 151 11.18 -4.15 14.75
C GLY A 151 10.19 -3.03 15.04
N TYR A 152 9.13 -3.36 15.76
CA TYR A 152 8.14 -2.37 16.17
C TYR A 152 7.82 -2.50 17.65
N ALA A 153 7.50 -1.38 18.28
CA ALA A 153 7.13 -1.36 19.68
C ALA A 153 6.18 -0.23 20.02
N VAL A 154 5.55 -0.40 21.18
CA VAL A 154 4.68 0.60 21.79
C VAL A 154 5.39 1.22 22.99
N GLY A 155 5.56 2.54 22.95
CA GLY A 155 5.96 3.36 24.09
C GLY A 155 4.77 4.06 24.72
N LYS A 156 4.68 4.07 26.05
CA LYS A 156 3.68 4.85 26.80
C LYS A 156 4.35 5.67 27.88
N HIS A 157 4.08 6.97 27.90
CA HIS A 157 4.58 7.85 28.96
C HIS A 157 3.68 9.08 29.18
N ILE A 158 3.95 9.88 30.22
CA ILE A 158 3.19 11.12 30.50
C ILE A 158 3.56 12.22 29.51
N ASP A 159 4.84 12.31 29.17
CA ASP A 159 5.35 13.22 28.16
C ASP A 159 5.47 12.52 26.79
N SER A 160 5.30 13.30 25.74
CA SER A 160 5.31 12.84 24.35
C SER A 160 6.71 12.43 23.87
N LYS A 161 7.75 13.20 24.20
CA LYS A 161 9.13 12.93 23.75
C LYS A 161 9.67 11.66 24.38
N THR A 162 9.49 11.55 25.69
CA THR A 162 9.85 10.34 26.45
C THR A 162 9.08 9.11 25.98
N ALA A 163 7.80 9.23 25.57
CA ALA A 163 7.07 8.11 24.97
C ALA A 163 7.66 7.68 23.61
N LEU A 164 8.11 8.62 22.79
CA LEU A 164 8.81 8.34 21.52
C LEU A 164 10.12 7.59 21.77
N ILE A 165 10.96 8.08 22.69
CA ILE A 165 12.24 7.44 23.05
C ILE A 165 12.02 6.01 23.54
N LYS A 166 11.04 5.80 24.44
CA LYS A 166 10.70 4.45 24.92
C LYS A 166 10.21 3.53 23.81
N SER A 167 9.46 4.07 22.84
CA SER A 167 8.97 3.31 21.69
C SER A 167 10.12 2.92 20.77
N LYS A 168 11.02 3.86 20.49
CA LYS A 168 12.21 3.72 19.65
C LYS A 168 13.16 2.64 20.19
N ASN A 169 13.62 2.79 21.43
CA ASN A 169 14.61 1.87 21.99
C ASN A 169 14.02 0.47 22.22
N LYS A 170 12.73 0.37 22.54
CA LYS A 170 12.03 -0.91 22.65
C LYS A 170 11.81 -1.61 21.30
N ALA A 171 11.70 -0.85 20.21
CA ALA A 171 11.58 -1.42 18.86
C ALA A 171 12.93 -2.02 18.42
N ALA A 172 14.03 -1.34 18.72
CA ALA A 172 15.39 -1.84 18.49
C ALA A 172 15.71 -3.15 19.26
N GLN A 173 15.11 -3.35 20.44
CA GLN A 173 15.23 -4.61 21.18
C GLN A 173 14.38 -5.76 20.60
N ARG A 174 13.47 -5.47 19.66
CA ARG A 174 12.49 -6.43 19.12
C ARG A 174 12.60 -6.51 17.60
N LEU A 175 13.83 -6.54 17.11
CA LEU A 175 14.12 -6.69 15.69
C LEU A 175 13.78 -8.12 15.25
N GLN A 176 13.19 -8.20 14.07
CA GLN A 176 12.82 -9.43 13.39
C GLN A 176 13.43 -9.37 11.99
N TYR A 177 14.12 -10.44 11.60
CA TYR A 177 14.66 -10.58 10.26
C TYR A 177 13.56 -11.08 9.32
N MET A 178 13.34 -10.37 8.23
CA MET A 178 12.36 -10.69 7.19
C MET A 178 13.09 -11.04 5.90
N ASN A 179 12.73 -12.17 5.31
CA ASN A 179 13.31 -12.62 4.05
C ASN A 179 12.80 -11.74 2.91
N LEU A 180 13.70 -11.02 2.25
CA LEU A 180 13.39 -10.23 1.06
C LEU A 180 13.91 -10.94 -0.19
N TYR A 181 13.13 -10.95 -1.25
CA TYR A 181 13.54 -11.43 -2.57
C TYR A 181 14.30 -10.31 -3.29
N GLU A 182 15.49 -10.62 -3.79
CA GLU A 182 16.40 -9.65 -4.44
C GLU A 182 16.66 -8.38 -3.59
N GLY A 183 16.56 -8.51 -2.26
CA GLY A 183 16.82 -7.44 -1.30
C GLY A 183 15.70 -6.40 -1.15
N ASN A 184 14.69 -6.34 -2.02
CA ASN A 184 13.68 -5.28 -2.01
C ASN A 184 12.23 -5.70 -2.35
N SER A 185 12.01 -6.96 -2.75
CA SER A 185 10.70 -7.49 -3.14
C SER A 185 10.24 -8.61 -2.18
N LEU A 186 8.97 -8.98 -2.28
CA LEU A 186 8.44 -10.20 -1.67
C LEU A 186 8.73 -11.42 -2.54
N TYR A 187 8.81 -12.60 -1.92
CA TYR A 187 8.84 -13.91 -2.60
C TYR A 187 7.49 -14.27 -3.22
N HIS A 188 6.39 -14.07 -2.51
CA HIS A 188 5.07 -14.48 -2.95
C HIS A 188 3.98 -13.58 -2.39
N ASN A 189 2.79 -13.70 -2.99
CA ASN A 189 1.59 -13.08 -2.49
C ASN A 189 1.19 -13.78 -1.18
N PHE A 190 0.63 -13.05 -0.21
CA PHE A 190 0.18 -13.67 1.03
C PHE A 190 -1.05 -12.98 1.62
N TYR A 191 -1.80 -13.76 2.39
CA TYR A 191 -2.90 -13.29 3.20
C TYR A 191 -2.50 -13.37 4.67
N SER A 192 -2.75 -12.30 5.42
CA SER A 192 -2.52 -12.29 6.86
C SER A 192 -3.67 -11.62 7.59
N LYS A 193 -4.09 -12.22 8.69
CA LYS A 193 -5.15 -11.72 9.55
C LYS A 193 -4.65 -11.58 10.98
N PHE A 194 -4.90 -10.41 11.56
CA PHE A 194 -4.72 -10.18 12.98
C PHE A 194 -6.01 -9.61 13.57
N TRP A 195 -6.72 -10.43 14.35
CA TRP A 195 -8.07 -10.11 14.85
C TRP A 195 -9.00 -9.74 13.68
N ALA A 196 -9.72 -8.61 13.77
CA ALA A 196 -10.62 -8.10 12.73
C ALA A 196 -9.90 -7.30 11.62
N THR A 197 -8.56 -7.35 11.55
CA THR A 197 -7.78 -6.68 10.49
C THR A 197 -7.24 -7.71 9.53
N GLU A 198 -7.58 -7.57 8.26
CA GLU A 198 -7.18 -8.49 7.20
C GLU A 198 -6.29 -7.76 6.20
N LEU A 199 -5.21 -8.40 5.78
CA LEU A 199 -4.24 -7.89 4.83
C LEU A 199 -4.14 -8.84 3.65
N PHE A 200 -4.36 -8.28 2.46
CA PHE A 200 -4.11 -8.94 1.19
C PHE A 200 -2.88 -8.29 0.57
N VAL A 201 -1.77 -9.02 0.55
CA VAL A 201 -0.49 -8.54 0.07
C VAL A 201 -0.14 -9.26 -1.23
N ARG A 202 0.26 -8.49 -2.23
CA ARG A 202 0.68 -9.00 -3.54
C ARG A 202 2.10 -8.53 -3.84
N LYS A 203 2.94 -9.47 -4.29
CA LYS A 203 4.20 -9.23 -4.99
C LYS A 203 3.89 -8.47 -6.28
N MET A 204 4.71 -7.48 -6.60
CA MET A 204 4.59 -6.66 -7.79
C MET A 204 5.95 -6.59 -8.50
N PRO A 205 5.98 -6.38 -9.83
CA PRO A 205 7.22 -6.21 -10.56
C PRO A 205 7.95 -4.92 -10.16
N LYS A 206 9.25 -4.85 -10.47
CA LYS A 206 10.10 -3.68 -10.19
C LYS A 206 9.54 -2.42 -10.85
N GLY A 207 9.54 -1.31 -10.11
CA GLY A 207 9.07 -0.01 -10.60
C GLY A 207 7.59 0.26 -10.36
N TYR A 208 6.85 -0.67 -9.74
CA TYR A 208 5.46 -0.46 -9.34
C TYR A 208 5.34 0.52 -8.15
N GLY A 209 6.33 0.50 -7.26
CA GLY A 209 6.38 1.27 -6.02
C GLY A 209 5.49 0.70 -4.91
N VAL A 210 5.42 1.42 -3.79
CA VAL A 210 4.62 1.01 -2.62
C VAL A 210 3.20 1.55 -2.71
N ARG A 211 2.24 0.71 -3.11
CA ARG A 211 0.80 1.04 -3.09
C ARG A 211 0.09 0.31 -1.96
N ALA A 212 0.10 0.94 -0.79
CA ALA A 212 -0.42 0.36 0.43
C ALA A 212 -1.09 1.41 1.33
N HIS A 213 -1.71 0.95 2.42
CA HIS A 213 -2.14 1.84 3.49
C HIS A 213 -0.92 2.55 4.10
N ARG A 214 -1.03 3.85 4.42
CA ARG A 214 0.09 4.70 4.89
C ARG A 214 0.94 4.11 6.04
N CYS A 215 0.32 3.33 6.91
CA CYS A 215 1.01 2.62 7.99
C CYS A 215 1.93 1.52 7.45
N VAL A 216 1.45 0.74 6.48
CA VAL A 216 2.22 -0.31 5.81
C VAL A 216 3.32 0.32 4.97
N THR A 217 3.03 1.43 4.25
CA THR A 217 4.06 2.19 3.53
C THR A 217 5.23 2.58 4.43
N ALA A 218 4.94 3.13 5.61
CA ALA A 218 5.97 3.49 6.58
C ALA A 218 6.77 2.29 7.11
N ILE A 219 6.16 1.10 7.16
CA ILE A 219 6.84 -0.14 7.55
C ILE A 219 7.73 -0.64 6.40
N CYS A 220 7.22 -0.62 5.16
CA CYS A 220 7.98 -0.99 3.96
C CYS A 220 9.23 -0.13 3.79
N GLU A 221 9.12 1.19 4.00
CA GLU A 221 10.28 2.08 3.98
C GLU A 221 11.33 1.74 5.04
N ALA A 222 10.91 1.31 6.24
CA ALA A 222 11.85 0.90 7.29
C ALA A 222 12.48 -0.48 7.01
N LEU A 223 11.77 -1.38 6.32
CA LEU A 223 12.24 -2.70 5.92
C LEU A 223 13.11 -2.69 4.66
N GLY A 224 12.89 -1.74 3.74
CA GLY A 224 13.52 -1.70 2.42
C GLY A 224 12.68 -2.29 1.28
N LEU A 225 11.37 -2.48 1.48
CA LEU A 225 10.47 -2.96 0.44
C LEU A 225 10.11 -1.83 -0.53
N THR A 226 10.47 -1.99 -1.81
CA THR A 226 10.21 -0.99 -2.86
C THR A 226 8.88 -1.21 -3.58
N ASP A 227 8.56 -2.46 -3.91
CA ASP A 227 7.47 -2.81 -4.81
C ASP A 227 6.48 -3.75 -4.12
N ILE A 228 5.31 -3.21 -3.79
CA ILE A 228 4.28 -3.98 -3.06
C ILE A 228 2.91 -3.37 -3.27
N HIS A 229 1.91 -4.23 -3.43
CA HIS A 229 0.51 -3.84 -3.30
C HIS A 229 -0.10 -4.47 -2.05
N CYS A 230 -0.64 -3.65 -1.16
CA CYS A 230 -1.29 -4.14 0.06
C CYS A 230 -2.64 -3.47 0.25
N LYS A 231 -3.68 -4.32 0.32
CA LYS A 231 -5.03 -3.92 0.68
C LYS A 231 -5.33 -4.32 2.12
N VAL A 232 -5.77 -3.35 2.92
CA VAL A 232 -6.25 -3.56 4.28
C VAL A 232 -7.77 -3.60 4.26
N GLU A 233 -8.36 -4.65 4.81
CA GLU A 233 -9.81 -4.81 5.01
C GLU A 233 -10.17 -4.99 6.49
N GLY A 234 -11.44 -4.78 6.82
CA GLY A 234 -11.92 -4.77 8.20
C GLY A 234 -11.47 -3.53 8.98
N ALA A 235 -10.83 -3.73 10.13
CA ALA A 235 -10.48 -2.67 11.09
C ALA A 235 -9.26 -1.82 10.68
N ASN A 236 -9.44 -0.96 9.67
CA ASN A 236 -8.38 -0.13 9.06
C ASN A 236 -7.83 1.04 9.92
N LYS A 237 -8.47 1.39 11.05
CA LYS A 237 -8.02 2.49 11.92
C LYS A 237 -6.99 2.07 12.97
N ASN A 238 -6.83 0.78 13.22
CA ASN A 238 -5.96 0.27 14.29
C ASN A 238 -4.55 -0.07 13.77
N TYR A 239 -3.62 0.87 13.90
CA TYR A 239 -2.27 0.73 13.33
C TYR A 239 -1.45 -0.37 14.00
N LEU A 240 -1.71 -0.66 15.28
CA LEU A 240 -1.03 -1.76 15.95
C LEU A 240 -1.41 -3.11 15.33
N HIS A 241 -2.68 -3.29 14.97
CA HIS A 241 -3.15 -4.55 14.38
C HIS A 241 -2.70 -4.70 12.95
N ILE A 242 -2.71 -3.61 12.17
CA ILE A 242 -2.14 -3.60 10.81
C ILE A 242 -0.65 -3.97 10.87
N THR A 243 0.11 -3.36 11.77
CA THR A 243 1.55 -3.66 11.92
C THR A 243 1.76 -5.13 12.29
N ARG A 244 1.02 -5.65 13.27
CA ARG A 244 1.11 -7.05 13.68
C ARG A 244 0.75 -8.03 12.55
N ALA A 245 -0.36 -7.80 11.85
CA ALA A 245 -0.75 -8.62 10.72
C ALA A 245 0.34 -8.62 9.63
N PHE A 246 0.93 -7.45 9.35
CA PHE A 246 1.94 -7.34 8.31
C PHE A 246 3.24 -8.07 8.68
N PHE A 247 3.76 -7.86 9.89
CA PHE A 247 4.94 -8.57 10.39
C PHE A 247 4.72 -10.09 10.47
N ASN A 248 3.56 -10.54 10.96
CA ASN A 248 3.23 -11.97 10.99
C ASN A 248 3.17 -12.58 9.58
N GLY A 249 2.64 -11.83 8.60
CA GLY A 249 2.56 -12.30 7.22
C GLY A 249 3.93 -12.43 6.56
N LEU A 250 4.83 -11.45 6.79
CA LEU A 250 6.21 -11.51 6.32
C LEU A 250 7.01 -12.63 6.99
N GLN A 251 6.78 -12.88 8.28
CA GLN A 251 7.49 -13.94 9.00
C GLN A 251 7.08 -15.34 8.53
N ASN A 252 5.82 -15.51 8.12
CA ASN A 252 5.29 -16.77 7.59
C ASN A 252 5.60 -16.98 6.10
N GLN A 253 6.32 -16.07 5.47
CA GLN A 253 6.69 -16.15 4.07
C GLN A 253 7.69 -17.28 3.83
N LYS A 254 7.41 -18.13 2.84
CA LYS A 254 8.32 -19.19 2.40
C LYS A 254 9.26 -18.63 1.33
N THR A 255 10.55 -18.95 1.45
CA THR A 255 11.54 -18.64 0.40
C THR A 255 11.43 -19.63 -0.75
N TYR A 256 11.91 -19.27 -1.94
CA TYR A 256 11.92 -20.20 -3.10
C TYR A 256 12.68 -21.49 -2.80
N GLN A 257 13.76 -21.40 -2.03
CA GLN A 257 14.54 -22.57 -1.63
C GLN A 257 13.73 -23.51 -0.73
N GLN A 258 13.09 -22.97 0.31
CA GLN A 258 12.24 -23.76 1.20
C GLN A 258 11.09 -24.45 0.45
N MET A 259 10.50 -23.78 -0.54
CA MET A 259 9.43 -24.37 -1.35
C MET A 259 9.96 -25.49 -2.25
N ALA A 260 11.14 -25.31 -2.86
CA ALA A 260 11.79 -26.34 -3.67
C ALA A 260 12.13 -27.57 -2.83
N ASP A 261 12.66 -27.37 -1.62
CA ASP A 261 13.04 -28.44 -0.70
C ASP A 261 11.81 -29.21 -0.16
N GLU A 262 10.72 -28.51 0.16
CA GLU A 262 9.47 -29.12 0.67
C GLU A 262 8.80 -30.03 -0.37
N LYS A 263 8.81 -29.62 -1.65
CA LYS A 263 8.23 -30.36 -2.75
C LYS A 263 9.21 -31.33 -3.43
N GLY A 264 10.51 -31.11 -3.29
CA GLY A 264 11.54 -31.81 -4.05
C GLY A 264 11.51 -31.49 -5.54
N LEU A 265 11.03 -30.30 -5.94
CA LEU A 265 10.87 -29.88 -7.34
C LEU A 265 11.55 -28.53 -7.59
N ASN A 266 11.90 -28.28 -8.85
CA ASN A 266 12.47 -27.00 -9.26
C ASN A 266 11.38 -25.92 -9.28
N VAL A 267 11.68 -24.75 -8.70
CA VAL A 267 10.80 -23.58 -8.79
C VAL A 267 11.17 -22.79 -10.03
N VAL A 268 10.23 -22.64 -10.96
CA VAL A 268 10.45 -21.98 -12.24
C VAL A 268 9.56 -20.75 -12.37
N GLU A 269 10.14 -19.62 -12.78
CA GLU A 269 9.45 -18.40 -13.12
C GLU A 269 9.32 -18.31 -14.65
N LEU A 270 8.08 -18.13 -15.12
CA LEU A 270 7.77 -17.86 -16.52
C LEU A 270 7.46 -16.36 -16.65
N VAL A 271 8.40 -15.60 -17.20
CA VAL A 271 8.24 -14.16 -17.39
C VAL A 271 7.75 -13.94 -18.82
N GLY A 272 6.58 -13.32 -19.02
CA GLY A 272 5.99 -13.15 -20.36
C GLY A 272 6.85 -12.36 -21.36
N ASP A 273 7.83 -11.60 -20.90
CA ASP A 273 8.80 -10.89 -21.75
C ASP A 273 9.88 -11.82 -22.35
N TYR A 274 10.09 -13.00 -21.77
CA TYR A 274 11.09 -13.98 -22.19
C TYR A 274 10.43 -15.32 -22.46
N ASP A 275 10.63 -15.86 -23.67
CA ASP A 275 10.05 -17.14 -24.07
C ASP A 275 10.73 -18.38 -23.44
N TYR A 276 11.56 -18.17 -22.40
CA TYR A 276 12.31 -19.23 -21.73
C TYR A 276 12.05 -19.28 -20.21
N PRO A 277 11.97 -20.50 -19.62
CA PRO A 277 11.77 -20.67 -18.18
C PRO A 277 13.02 -20.28 -17.37
N LYS A 278 12.85 -19.42 -16.36
CA LYS A 278 13.92 -19.07 -15.41
C LYS A 278 13.79 -19.91 -14.15
N VAL A 279 14.78 -20.76 -13.88
CA VAL A 279 14.82 -21.54 -12.62
C VAL A 279 15.22 -20.61 -11.47
N LEU A 280 14.33 -20.41 -10.50
CA LEU A 280 14.56 -19.57 -9.32
C LEU A 280 15.28 -20.32 -8.20
N ALA A 281 14.92 -21.58 -7.97
CA ALA A 281 15.50 -22.42 -6.94
C ALA A 281 15.47 -23.88 -7.37
N LYS A 282 16.50 -24.62 -6.94
CA LYS A 282 16.60 -26.07 -7.10
C LYS A 282 16.55 -26.70 -5.71
N PRO A 283 15.90 -27.86 -5.54
CA PRO A 283 15.96 -28.57 -4.27
C PRO A 283 17.42 -28.89 -3.93
N THR A 284 17.74 -28.81 -2.64
CA THR A 284 19.06 -29.16 -2.10
C THR A 284 19.33 -30.65 -2.28
N ASN A 285 18.27 -31.45 -2.12
CA ASN A 285 18.26 -32.88 -2.40
C ASN A 285 17.95 -33.14 -3.89
N LYS A 286 17.94 -34.41 -4.29
CA LYS A 286 17.58 -34.80 -5.66
C LYS A 286 16.16 -34.34 -6.01
N CYS A 287 16.00 -33.77 -7.21
CA CYS A 287 14.68 -33.43 -7.76
C CYS A 287 13.91 -34.72 -8.05
N ARG A 288 12.63 -34.75 -7.66
CA ARG A 288 11.72 -35.84 -7.97
C ARG A 288 11.49 -35.98 -9.47
N THR A 289 11.26 -37.20 -9.92
CA THR A 289 10.85 -37.53 -11.30
C THR A 289 9.33 -37.47 -11.43
N ASP A 290 8.83 -37.38 -12.66
CA ASP A 290 7.39 -37.28 -12.95
C ASP A 290 6.60 -38.48 -12.39
N GLU A 291 7.22 -39.66 -12.36
CA GLU A 291 6.66 -40.89 -11.77
C GLU A 291 6.44 -40.82 -10.25
N GLU A 292 7.21 -39.99 -9.54
CA GLU A 292 7.12 -39.82 -8.09
C GLU A 292 6.06 -38.77 -7.69
N ILE A 293 5.52 -38.04 -8.66
CA ILE A 293 4.52 -36.99 -8.44
C ILE A 293 3.13 -37.63 -8.42
N SER A 294 2.41 -37.45 -7.31
CA SER A 294 1.03 -37.94 -7.21
C SER A 294 0.09 -37.06 -8.04
N ALA A 295 -0.89 -37.67 -8.72
CA ALA A 295 -1.88 -36.94 -9.51
C ALA A 295 -2.74 -35.97 -8.67
N ASP A 296 -2.91 -36.24 -7.38
CA ASP A 296 -3.68 -35.40 -6.45
C ASP A 296 -2.85 -34.24 -5.86
N GLU A 297 -1.55 -34.16 -6.18
CA GLU A 297 -0.66 -33.18 -5.60
C GLU A 297 -0.88 -31.78 -6.20
N ILE A 298 -0.98 -30.77 -5.32
CA ILE A 298 -1.04 -29.37 -5.75
C ILE A 298 0.34 -28.94 -6.26
N LEU A 299 0.44 -28.77 -7.59
CA LEU A 299 1.62 -28.26 -8.30
C LEU A 299 1.54 -26.77 -8.61
N ASP A 300 0.34 -26.21 -8.71
CA ASP A 300 0.17 -24.77 -8.96
C ASP A 300 0.73 -23.96 -7.79
N TYR A 301 1.62 -23.02 -8.14
CA TYR A 301 2.37 -22.19 -7.21
C TYR A 301 1.46 -21.38 -6.28
N ASP A 302 0.45 -20.71 -6.85
CA ASP A 302 -0.46 -19.88 -6.06
C ASP A 302 -1.33 -20.76 -5.14
N MET A 303 -1.86 -21.88 -5.65
CA MET A 303 -2.64 -22.81 -4.82
C MET A 303 -1.82 -23.40 -3.67
N PHE A 304 -0.54 -23.71 -3.92
CA PHE A 304 0.37 -24.22 -2.89
C PHE A 304 0.58 -23.18 -1.78
N ILE A 305 0.88 -21.93 -2.13
CA ILE A 305 1.10 -20.85 -1.16
C ILE A 305 -0.14 -20.55 -0.33
N TYR A 306 -1.31 -20.57 -0.96
CA TYR A 306 -2.56 -20.29 -0.28
C TYR A 306 -3.15 -21.49 0.47
N ASN A 307 -2.43 -22.62 0.54
CA ASN A 307 -2.90 -23.87 1.15
C ASN A 307 -4.30 -24.24 0.62
N GLY A 308 -4.48 -24.21 -0.70
CA GLY A 308 -5.74 -24.53 -1.38
C GLY A 308 -6.82 -23.44 -1.31
N ARG A 309 -6.55 -22.27 -0.71
CA ARG A 309 -7.48 -21.13 -0.73
C ARG A 309 -7.33 -20.36 -2.04
N VAL A 310 -8.44 -20.10 -2.72
CA VAL A 310 -8.43 -19.30 -3.96
C VAL A 310 -8.75 -17.85 -3.63
N ILE A 311 -7.94 -16.92 -4.14
CA ILE A 311 -8.30 -15.50 -4.09
C ILE A 311 -9.47 -15.28 -5.04
N GLN A 312 -10.62 -14.90 -4.49
CA GLN A 312 -11.72 -14.45 -5.33
C GLN A 312 -11.35 -13.12 -5.98
N PRO A 313 -11.38 -13.00 -7.32
CA PRO A 313 -11.17 -11.73 -7.96
C PRO A 313 -12.25 -10.75 -7.49
N ALA A 314 -11.85 -9.50 -7.24
CA ALA A 314 -12.81 -8.48 -6.84
C ALA A 314 -13.88 -8.34 -7.94
N LYS A 315 -15.15 -8.48 -7.56
CA LYS A 315 -16.26 -8.24 -8.49
C LYS A 315 -16.12 -6.82 -9.03
N GLN A 316 -16.05 -6.69 -10.36
CA GLN A 316 -16.00 -5.38 -10.99
C GLN A 316 -17.25 -4.61 -10.58
N LYS A 317 -17.07 -3.38 -10.10
CA LYS A 317 -18.21 -2.52 -9.82
C LYS A 317 -18.92 -2.27 -11.15
N PRO A 318 -20.24 -2.45 -11.23
CA PRO A 318 -20.96 -2.09 -12.44
C PRO A 318 -20.70 -0.61 -12.73
N LEU A 319 -20.56 -0.28 -14.01
CA LEU A 319 -20.45 1.10 -14.47
C LEU A 319 -21.68 1.90 -14.01
N TYR A 320 -21.58 3.21 -13.87
CA TYR A 320 -22.66 4.00 -13.26
C TYR A 320 -23.99 3.83 -14.01
N TYR A 321 -23.94 3.77 -15.35
CA TYR A 321 -25.10 3.64 -16.22
C TYR A 321 -25.72 2.25 -16.25
N THR A 322 -25.05 1.22 -15.72
CA THR A 322 -25.58 -0.16 -15.73
C THR A 322 -26.87 -0.29 -14.92
N LYS A 323 -27.16 0.68 -14.04
CA LYS A 323 -28.38 0.76 -13.24
C LYS A 323 -29.51 1.54 -13.92
N ASP A 324 -29.23 2.22 -15.01
CA ASP A 324 -30.21 3.04 -15.69
C ASP A 324 -31.16 2.17 -16.52
N LYS A 325 -32.45 2.53 -16.53
CA LYS A 325 -33.49 1.83 -17.32
C LYS A 325 -33.16 1.77 -18.82
N GLY A 326 -32.44 2.77 -19.32
CA GLY A 326 -31.94 2.81 -20.70
C GLY A 326 -30.95 1.67 -21.00
N TRP A 327 -30.03 1.39 -20.07
CA TRP A 327 -29.08 0.29 -20.19
C TRP A 327 -29.77 -1.07 -20.13
N GLU A 328 -30.76 -1.23 -19.24
CA GLU A 328 -31.56 -2.46 -19.19
C GLU A 328 -32.29 -2.71 -20.52
N THR A 329 -32.88 -1.67 -21.09
CA THR A 329 -33.57 -1.73 -22.40
C THR A 329 -32.58 -2.05 -23.53
N TYR A 330 -31.41 -1.41 -23.52
CA TYR A 330 -30.32 -1.72 -24.46
C TYR A 330 -29.90 -3.17 -24.35
N THR A 331 -29.67 -3.67 -23.13
CA THR A 331 -29.21 -5.04 -22.87
C THR A 331 -30.25 -6.06 -23.34
N LYS A 332 -31.55 -5.84 -23.07
CA LYS A 332 -32.64 -6.71 -23.58
C LYS A 332 -32.64 -6.76 -25.11
N LYS A 333 -32.54 -5.60 -25.77
CA LYS A 333 -32.46 -5.52 -27.25
C LYS A 333 -31.21 -6.19 -27.80
N TRP A 334 -30.07 -6.01 -27.12
CA TRP A 334 -28.79 -6.59 -27.53
C TRP A 334 -28.77 -8.11 -27.36
N GLN A 335 -29.27 -8.63 -26.24
CA GLN A 335 -29.42 -10.07 -25.98
C GLN A 335 -30.33 -10.73 -27.01
N TYR A 336 -31.45 -10.09 -27.39
CA TYR A 336 -32.31 -10.59 -28.45
C TYR A 336 -31.56 -10.71 -29.78
N LYS A 337 -30.79 -9.67 -30.17
CA LYS A 337 -29.96 -9.71 -31.39
C LYS A 337 -28.89 -10.78 -31.34
N GLN A 338 -28.20 -10.93 -30.21
CA GLN A 338 -27.18 -11.96 -30.01
C GLN A 338 -27.76 -13.36 -30.07
N SER A 339 -28.90 -13.61 -29.42
CA SER A 339 -29.61 -14.89 -29.49
C SER A 339 -30.00 -15.23 -30.92
N GLN A 340 -30.51 -14.26 -31.70
CA GLN A 340 -30.77 -14.47 -33.12
C GLN A 340 -29.51 -14.79 -33.92
N GLN A 341 -28.39 -14.09 -33.68
CA GLN A 341 -27.13 -14.38 -34.34
C GLN A 341 -26.60 -15.78 -33.98
N LEU A 342 -26.65 -16.16 -32.71
CA LEU A 342 -26.25 -17.49 -32.24
C LEU A 342 -27.15 -18.59 -32.83
N SER A 343 -28.47 -18.41 -32.84
CA SER A 343 -29.38 -19.36 -33.49
C SER A 343 -29.10 -19.45 -35.00
N ARG A 344 -28.77 -18.34 -35.67
CA ARG A 344 -28.36 -18.37 -37.09
C ARG A 344 -27.06 -19.13 -37.30
N ILE A 345 -26.04 -18.86 -36.47
CA ILE A 345 -24.75 -19.57 -36.52
C ILE A 345 -24.96 -21.06 -36.28
N GLN A 346 -25.80 -21.44 -35.31
CA GLN A 346 -26.12 -22.82 -34.99
C GLN A 346 -26.86 -23.51 -36.15
N LEU A 347 -27.87 -22.87 -36.74
CA LEU A 347 -28.57 -23.42 -37.91
C LEU A 347 -27.64 -23.59 -39.11
N ILE A 348 -26.75 -22.61 -39.37
CA ILE A 348 -25.73 -22.72 -40.42
C ILE A 348 -24.74 -23.84 -40.11
N ALA A 349 -24.33 -24.01 -38.86
CA ALA A 349 -23.40 -25.06 -38.45
C ALA A 349 -24.01 -26.46 -38.55
N GLU A 350 -25.28 -26.64 -38.17
CA GLU A 350 -25.99 -27.92 -38.19
C GLU A 350 -26.44 -28.32 -39.62
N TYR A 351 -26.97 -27.36 -40.39
CA TYR A 351 -27.65 -27.64 -41.67
C TYR A 351 -26.92 -27.08 -42.89
N GLY A 352 -25.75 -26.45 -42.72
CA GLY A 352 -24.96 -25.83 -43.79
C GLY A 352 -25.61 -24.59 -44.43
N SER A 353 -26.79 -24.19 -43.97
CA SER A 353 -27.60 -23.09 -44.50
C SER A 353 -28.52 -22.58 -43.39
N LEU A 354 -29.14 -21.42 -43.60
CA LEU A 354 -30.03 -20.80 -42.62
C LEU A 354 -31.44 -21.40 -42.68
N GLU A 355 -31.49 -22.73 -42.63
CA GLU A 355 -32.69 -23.55 -42.72
C GLU A 355 -32.96 -24.20 -41.36
N SER A 356 -34.23 -24.27 -40.97
CA SER A 356 -34.66 -25.07 -39.82
C SER A 356 -35.01 -26.49 -40.26
N TYR A 357 -35.04 -27.43 -39.31
CA TYR A 357 -35.49 -28.80 -39.55
C TYR A 357 -36.86 -28.88 -40.27
N ILE A 358 -37.79 -27.99 -39.91
CA ILE A 358 -39.12 -27.92 -40.53
C ILE A 358 -39.01 -27.54 -42.01
N THR A 359 -38.16 -26.56 -42.35
CA THR A 359 -37.96 -26.17 -43.76
C THR A 359 -37.33 -27.30 -44.59
N GLN A 360 -36.48 -28.14 -43.98
CA GLN A 360 -35.96 -29.34 -44.65
C GLN A 360 -37.05 -30.39 -44.86
N MET A 361 -37.86 -30.67 -43.84
CA MET A 361 -38.97 -31.63 -43.91
C MET A 361 -40.04 -31.19 -44.93
N ASP A 362 -40.38 -29.90 -44.99
CA ASP A 362 -41.32 -29.38 -45.97
C ASP A 362 -40.77 -29.47 -47.40
N ARG A 363 -39.47 -29.24 -47.60
CA ARG A 363 -38.82 -29.42 -48.90
C ARG A 363 -38.84 -30.90 -49.32
N GLN A 364 -38.57 -31.83 -48.40
CA GLN A 364 -38.69 -33.26 -48.66
C GLN A 364 -40.14 -33.64 -48.99
N ARG A 365 -41.10 -33.19 -48.19
CA ARG A 365 -42.53 -33.44 -48.41
C ARG A 365 -43.02 -32.91 -49.76
N LEU A 366 -42.55 -31.73 -50.19
CA LEU A 366 -42.85 -31.18 -51.51
C LEU A 366 -42.19 -31.97 -52.63
N LYS A 367 -40.95 -32.45 -52.45
CA LYS A 367 -40.31 -33.38 -53.39
C LYS A 367 -41.10 -34.67 -53.51
N ASP A 368 -41.51 -35.28 -52.40
CA ASP A 368 -42.28 -36.53 -52.39
C ASP A 368 -43.65 -36.36 -53.05
N LYS A 369 -44.33 -35.24 -52.81
CA LYS A 369 -45.56 -34.88 -53.53
C LYS A 369 -45.32 -34.74 -55.03
N ARG A 370 -44.20 -34.12 -55.43
CA ARG A 370 -43.85 -33.91 -56.83
C ARG A 370 -43.48 -35.23 -57.53
N VAL A 371 -42.74 -36.12 -56.86
CA VAL A 371 -42.45 -37.48 -57.34
C VAL A 371 -43.76 -38.26 -57.51
N LYS A 372 -44.64 -38.27 -56.49
CA LYS A 372 -45.96 -38.91 -56.61
C LYS A 372 -46.82 -38.37 -57.76
N ALA A 373 -46.77 -37.07 -58.03
CA ALA A 373 -47.49 -36.47 -59.15
C ALA A 373 -46.90 -36.90 -60.51
N LEU A 374 -45.57 -36.99 -60.61
CA LEU A 374 -44.87 -37.44 -61.81
C LEU A 374 -45.07 -38.94 -62.07
N ASP A 375 -45.02 -39.77 -61.03
CA ASP A 375 -45.33 -41.20 -61.12
C ASP A 375 -46.79 -41.44 -61.53
N GLY A 376 -47.73 -40.63 -61.00
CA GLY A 376 -49.13 -40.65 -61.42
C GLY A 376 -49.34 -40.28 -62.89
N MET A 377 -48.58 -39.32 -63.42
CA MET A 377 -48.62 -38.96 -64.86
C MET A 377 -48.03 -40.04 -65.77
N SER A 378 -47.09 -40.87 -65.28
CA SER A 378 -46.51 -41.96 -66.08
C SER A 378 -47.43 -43.18 -66.24
N LEU A 379 -48.42 -43.33 -65.35
CA LEU A 379 -49.42 -44.41 -65.39
C LEU A 379 -50.62 -44.10 -66.30
N GLU A 380 -50.79 -42.84 -66.73
CA GLU A 380 -51.89 -42.42 -67.63
C GLU A 380 -51.49 -42.37 -69.11
N THR A 381 -50.21 -42.64 -69.46
CA THR A 381 -49.71 -42.66 -70.86
C THR A 381 -49.57 -44.05 -71.47
N SER A 382 -50.14 -45.10 -70.88
CA SER A 382 -50.24 -46.42 -71.49
C SER A 382 -51.70 -46.83 -71.68
N ASP A 383 -52.45 -46.04 -72.44
CA ASP A 383 -53.69 -46.50 -73.06
C ASP A 383 -53.34 -47.44 -74.22
N GLY A 384 -54.07 -48.56 -74.29
CA GLY A 384 -54.03 -49.42 -75.46
C GLY A 384 -54.51 -48.68 -76.71
N THR A 385 -54.13 -49.22 -77.87
CA THR A 385 -55.09 -49.56 -78.94
C THR A 385 -54.38 -50.18 -80.16
N ALA A 386 -55.18 -50.98 -80.87
CA ALA A 386 -55.11 -51.34 -82.28
C ALA A 386 -54.40 -52.66 -82.66
N THR A 387 -55.26 -53.69 -82.72
CA THR A 387 -55.19 -54.89 -83.54
C THR A 387 -55.02 -54.58 -85.04
N THR A 388 -54.02 -55.25 -85.63
CA THR A 388 -53.94 -55.95 -86.95
C THR A 388 -54.58 -55.34 -88.20
N ASP A 389 -53.77 -55.18 -89.26
CA ASP A 389 -53.89 -56.00 -90.47
C ASP A 389 -52.58 -55.99 -91.30
N ASP A 390 -52.34 -57.14 -91.93
CA ASP A 390 -51.14 -57.57 -92.66
C ASP A 390 -50.91 -56.83 -94.00
N ASN A 391 -49.63 -56.75 -94.42
CA ASN A 391 -49.20 -57.17 -95.77
C ASN A 391 -47.68 -57.05 -95.95
N GLU A 392 -47.08 -58.17 -96.36
CA GLU A 392 -46.16 -58.36 -97.50
C GLU A 392 -45.00 -57.37 -97.73
N VAL A 393 -43.77 -57.73 -98.13
CA VAL A 393 -43.01 -58.96 -98.39
C VAL A 393 -41.61 -58.46 -98.87
N HIS A 394 -40.59 -59.32 -98.78
CA HIS A 394 -39.23 -59.23 -99.38
C HIS A 394 -38.24 -58.25 -98.70
N THR A 395 -37.00 -58.62 -98.35
CA THR A 395 -36.12 -59.78 -98.67
C THR A 395 -35.03 -59.86 -97.61
#